data_AF-A0A2N3W8V2-F1
#
_entry.id   AF-A0A2N3W8V2-F1
#
_cell.length_a   1.000
_cell.length_b   1.000
_cell.length_c   1.000
_cell.angle_alpha   90.00
_cell.angle_beta   90.00
_cell.angle_gamma   90.00
#
_symmetry.space_group_name_H-M   'P 1'
#
loop_
_entity.id
_entity.type
_entity.pdbx_description
1 polymer ?
#
loop_
_entity_poly.entity_id
_entity_poly.type
_entity_poly.pdbx_seq_one_letter_code
_entity_poly.pdbx_strand_id
1 'polypeptide(L)'
;MPCLVRHTNHQEHDAGDFFSDAYTLAWCRVMRACPQVTFYAYTKEVRRFKRLIEPGPPENFLWVYSYGGREDSFIDPDRDRVADVFPDEDAITEAPEWSSQEASDLLAVLGPRLVGVPANRIPQFLKRMGGRRLSEWQAEIDAERAHRRQRHLRLAPNDPSAPAPTPEARASVNDAERHAA
;
A
#
# COMPACT_ATOMS: atom_id res chain seq x y z
N MET A 1 -16.48 21.65 35.11
CA MET A 1 -17.28 20.75 34.26
C MET A 1 -16.32 19.87 33.47
N PRO A 2 -16.09 18.61 33.84
CA PRO A 2 -15.26 17.75 33.01
C PRO A 2 -16.10 17.31 31.80
N CYS A 3 -15.76 17.80 30.62
CA CYS A 3 -16.32 17.32 29.37
C CYS A 3 -15.91 15.85 29.21
N LEU A 4 -16.90 14.97 29.21
CA LEU A 4 -16.75 13.55 28.91
C LEU A 4 -16.36 13.42 27.42
N VAL A 5 -15.06 13.52 27.11
CA VAL A 5 -14.57 13.23 25.76
C VAL A 5 -14.68 11.72 25.57
N ARG A 6 -15.75 11.27 24.92
CA ARG A 6 -15.83 9.93 24.37
C ARG A 6 -14.70 9.83 23.35
N HIS A 7 -13.77 8.90 23.54
CA HIS A 7 -12.80 8.53 22.51
C HIS A 7 -13.58 8.10 21.26
N THR A 8 -13.70 8.99 20.28
CA THR A 8 -14.31 8.69 18.98
C THR A 8 -13.19 8.24 18.07
N ASN A 9 -13.09 6.94 17.86
CA ASN A 9 -12.21 6.36 16.86
C ASN A 9 -12.87 6.58 15.48
N HIS A 10 -12.16 7.25 14.57
CA HIS A 10 -12.63 7.47 13.20
C HIS A 10 -11.86 6.52 12.28
N GLN A 11 -12.59 5.59 11.66
CA GLN A 11 -12.05 4.67 10.66
C GLN A 11 -12.16 5.35 9.29
N GLU A 12 -11.03 5.61 8.63
CA GLU A 12 -11.01 6.36 7.36
C GLU A 12 -11.56 5.59 6.13
N HIS A 13 -12.07 4.37 6.32
CA HIS A 13 -12.57 3.53 5.23
C HIS A 13 -13.79 4.10 4.48
N ASP A 14 -14.61 4.93 5.11
CA ASP A 14 -15.85 5.45 4.48
C ASP A 14 -15.57 6.52 3.39
N ALA A 15 -14.34 7.07 3.34
CA ALA A 15 -13.91 8.07 2.34
C ALA A 15 -13.03 7.51 1.21
N GLY A 16 -12.70 6.22 1.23
CA GLY A 16 -11.74 5.59 0.31
C GLY A 16 -10.28 5.77 0.71
N ASP A 17 -9.38 5.06 0.02
CA ASP A 17 -7.94 5.07 0.32
C ASP A 17 -7.28 6.41 -0.05
N PHE A 18 -6.02 6.59 0.35
CA PHE A 18 -5.23 7.81 0.16
C PHE A 18 -4.79 8.04 -1.30
N PHE A 19 -5.75 8.38 -2.16
CA PHE A 19 -5.58 8.37 -3.62
C PHE A 19 -4.66 9.46 -4.19
N SER A 20 -4.34 10.53 -3.45
CA SER A 20 -3.44 11.60 -3.91
C SER A 20 -2.55 12.14 -2.78
N ASP A 21 -1.35 12.62 -3.12
CA ASP A 21 -0.40 13.18 -2.13
C ASP A 21 -1.03 14.39 -1.42
N ALA A 22 -1.75 15.22 -2.18
CA ALA A 22 -2.48 16.36 -1.63
C ALA A 22 -3.57 15.94 -0.63
N TYR A 23 -4.29 14.86 -0.92
CA TYR A 23 -5.31 14.29 -0.03
C TYR A 23 -4.68 13.69 1.23
N THR A 24 -3.62 12.91 1.10
CA THR A 24 -2.85 12.38 2.25
C THR A 24 -2.34 13.48 3.17
N LEU A 25 -1.71 14.50 2.60
CA LEU A 25 -1.21 15.62 3.40
C LEU A 25 -2.34 16.48 3.98
N ALA A 26 -3.52 16.49 3.37
CA ALA A 26 -4.70 17.15 3.95
C ALA A 26 -5.15 16.44 5.23
N TRP A 27 -5.24 15.11 5.21
CA TRP A 27 -5.52 14.33 6.41
C TRP A 27 -4.47 14.54 7.50
N CYS A 28 -3.18 14.59 7.17
CA CYS A 28 -2.15 14.91 8.16
C CYS A 28 -2.36 16.27 8.84
N ARG A 29 -2.89 17.28 8.11
CA ARG A 29 -3.23 18.58 8.71
C ARG A 29 -4.42 18.46 9.67
N VAL A 30 -5.45 17.70 9.30
CA VAL A 30 -6.62 17.44 10.15
C VAL A 30 -6.21 16.70 11.43
N MET A 31 -5.42 15.64 11.31
CA MET A 31 -4.94 14.85 12.44
C MET A 31 -4.18 15.72 13.44
N ARG A 32 -3.23 16.53 12.96
CA ARG A 32 -2.46 17.46 13.81
C ARG A 32 -3.31 18.57 14.44
N ALA A 33 -4.39 18.99 13.79
CA ALA A 33 -5.32 19.97 14.33
C ALA A 33 -6.26 19.39 15.40
N CYS A 34 -6.36 18.07 15.50
CA CYS A 34 -7.25 17.35 16.42
C CYS A 34 -6.45 16.37 17.32
N PRO A 35 -5.48 16.84 18.13
CA PRO A 35 -4.57 15.98 18.88
C PRO A 35 -5.26 15.07 19.92
N GLN A 36 -6.48 15.41 20.33
CA GLN A 36 -7.30 14.63 21.27
C GLN A 36 -8.05 13.45 20.63
N VAL A 37 -7.98 13.31 19.29
CA VAL A 37 -8.64 12.24 18.54
C VAL A 37 -7.56 11.30 17.99
N THR A 38 -7.71 10.00 18.22
CA THR A 38 -6.87 8.99 17.57
C THR A 38 -7.47 8.64 16.23
N PHE A 39 -6.69 8.84 15.17
CA PHE A 39 -7.01 8.45 13.81
C PHE A 39 -6.35 7.13 13.48
N TYR A 40 -7.05 6.28 12.75
CA TYR A 40 -6.43 5.07 12.23
C TYR A 40 -7.02 4.63 10.90
N ALA A 41 -6.17 3.99 10.09
CA ALA A 41 -6.54 3.57 8.75
C ALA A 41 -5.87 2.25 8.35
N TYR A 42 -6.56 1.49 7.51
CA TYR A 42 -5.92 0.50 6.67
C TYR A 42 -5.68 1.15 5.30
N THR A 43 -4.49 0.93 4.72
CA THR A 43 -4.16 1.49 3.41
C THR A 43 -3.42 0.50 2.53
N LYS A 44 -3.66 0.59 1.23
CA LYS A 44 -2.94 -0.12 0.16
C LYS A 44 -1.95 0.78 -0.57
N GLU A 45 -1.88 2.06 -0.20
CA GLU A 45 -1.03 3.09 -0.81
C GLU A 45 0.37 3.09 -0.17
N VAL A 46 1.03 1.92 -0.21
CA VAL A 46 2.27 1.61 0.53
C VAL A 46 3.38 2.60 0.23
N ARG A 47 3.68 2.84 -1.05
CA ARG A 47 4.78 3.74 -1.45
C ARG A 47 4.50 5.19 -1.07
N ARG A 48 3.23 5.59 -1.07
CA ARG A 48 2.83 6.95 -0.68
C ARG A 48 3.04 7.16 0.81
N PHE A 49 2.66 6.20 1.63
CA PHE A 49 2.86 6.24 3.07
C PHE A 49 4.33 6.19 3.45
N LYS A 50 5.11 5.28 2.85
CA LYS A 50 6.58 5.23 3.02
C LYS A 50 7.26 6.57 2.71
N ARG A 51 6.75 7.30 1.71
CA ARG A 51 7.30 8.60 1.28
C ARG A 51 6.82 9.78 2.12
N LEU A 52 5.53 9.83 2.48
CA LEU A 52 4.88 11.03 3.02
C LEU A 52 4.55 10.95 4.51
N ILE A 53 4.29 9.74 5.03
CA ILE A 53 3.81 9.52 6.39
C ILE A 53 4.94 9.01 7.28
N GLU A 54 5.56 7.87 6.92
CA GLU A 54 6.61 7.22 7.73
C GLU A 54 7.72 8.18 8.21
N PRO A 55 8.23 9.14 7.41
CA PRO A 55 9.30 10.03 7.86
C PRO A 55 8.89 11.01 8.97
N GLY A 56 7.60 11.26 9.18
CA GLY A 56 7.11 12.26 10.13
C GLY A 56 5.60 12.18 10.35
N PRO A 57 5.09 11.06 10.91
CA PRO A 57 3.67 10.85 11.08
C PRO A 57 3.07 11.80 12.12
N PRO A 58 1.80 12.19 12.02
CA PRO A 58 1.07 12.77 13.16
C PRO A 58 1.08 11.80 14.35
N GLU A 59 1.35 12.31 15.56
CA GLU A 59 1.49 11.47 16.78
C GLU A 59 0.23 10.68 17.12
N ASN A 60 -0.93 11.20 16.72
CA ASN A 60 -2.25 10.61 16.94
C ASN A 60 -2.76 9.79 15.73
N PHE A 61 -1.88 9.43 14.79
CA PHE A 61 -2.24 8.64 13.62
C PHE A 61 -1.55 7.27 13.62
N LEU A 62 -2.36 6.22 13.56
CA LEU A 62 -1.92 4.84 13.44
C LEU A 62 -2.35 4.26 12.10
N TRP A 63 -1.58 3.37 11.50
CA TRP A 63 -1.99 2.72 10.26
C TRP A 63 -1.51 1.29 10.18
N VAL A 64 -2.14 0.54 9.29
CA VAL A 64 -1.77 -0.83 8.92
C VAL A 64 -1.81 -0.94 7.41
N TYR A 65 -0.77 -1.55 6.81
CA TYR A 65 -0.81 -1.87 5.39
C TYR A 65 -1.71 -3.07 5.16
N SER A 66 -2.60 -2.99 4.18
CA SER A 66 -3.52 -4.08 3.85
C SER A 66 -3.05 -4.78 2.58
N TYR A 67 -2.96 -6.11 2.61
CA TYR A 67 -2.78 -6.92 1.42
C TYR A 67 -4.02 -6.90 0.50
N GLY A 68 -3.84 -7.35 -0.75
CA GLY A 68 -4.87 -7.30 -1.78
C GLY A 68 -4.93 -5.96 -2.50
N GLY A 69 -3.79 -5.28 -2.60
CA GLY A 69 -3.57 -4.07 -3.36
C GLY A 69 -2.68 -4.31 -4.57
N ARG A 70 -2.30 -3.21 -5.24
CA ARG A 70 -1.35 -3.25 -6.37
C ARG A 70 0.10 -3.10 -5.92
N GLU A 71 0.30 -2.73 -4.67
CA GLU A 71 1.61 -2.39 -4.10
C GLU A 71 2.06 -3.41 -3.04
N ASP A 72 1.45 -4.59 -2.99
CA ASP A 72 1.75 -5.65 -2.01
C ASP A 72 3.24 -6.02 -1.98
N SER A 73 3.93 -5.98 -3.13
CA SER A 73 5.38 -6.20 -3.24
C SER A 73 6.25 -5.18 -2.50
N PHE A 74 5.69 -4.04 -2.07
CA PHE A 74 6.40 -3.03 -1.29
C PHE A 74 6.18 -3.18 0.21
N ILE A 75 5.32 -4.09 0.64
CA ILE A 75 5.10 -4.41 2.05
C ILE A 75 6.25 -5.29 2.54
N ASP A 76 6.84 -4.90 3.65
CA ASP A 76 7.84 -5.69 4.37
C ASP A 76 7.19 -6.24 5.65
N PRO A 77 6.69 -7.50 5.67
CA PRO A 77 6.02 -8.04 6.84
C PRO A 77 6.93 -8.19 8.05
N ASP A 78 8.26 -8.12 7.87
CA ASP A 78 9.21 -8.19 8.96
C ASP A 78 9.33 -6.88 9.75
N ARG A 79 8.96 -5.77 9.12
CA ARG A 79 9.10 -4.42 9.68
C ARG A 79 7.76 -3.71 9.82
N ASP A 80 6.90 -3.88 8.83
CA ASP A 80 5.66 -3.16 8.71
C ASP A 80 4.54 -3.86 9.52
N ARG A 81 3.56 -3.08 9.96
CA ARG A 81 2.30 -3.60 10.48
C ARG A 81 1.39 -3.92 9.30
N VAL A 82 0.87 -5.14 9.25
CA VAL A 82 0.20 -5.67 8.07
C VAL A 82 -1.10 -6.38 8.42
N ALA A 83 -2.13 -6.15 7.61
CA ALA A 83 -3.40 -6.85 7.65
C ALA A 83 -3.59 -7.67 6.37
N ASP A 84 -4.07 -8.90 6.53
CA ASP A 84 -4.49 -9.75 5.42
C ASP A 84 -5.90 -10.28 5.67
N VAL A 85 -6.62 -10.55 4.60
CA VAL A 85 -7.98 -11.09 4.67
C VAL A 85 -7.92 -12.61 4.51
N PHE A 86 -8.29 -13.32 5.56
CA PHE A 86 -8.37 -14.78 5.61
C PHE A 86 -9.77 -15.25 5.21
N PRO A 87 -9.93 -16.50 4.73
CA PRO A 87 -11.25 -17.05 4.43
C PRO A 87 -12.22 -17.02 5.62
N ASP A 88 -11.72 -17.29 6.82
CA ASP A 88 -12.45 -17.37 8.09
C ASP A 88 -11.50 -17.27 9.29
N GLU A 89 -12.05 -17.26 10.50
CA GLU A 89 -11.31 -17.21 11.77
C GLU A 89 -10.47 -18.47 12.04
N ASP A 90 -10.96 -19.63 11.61
CA ASP A 90 -10.24 -20.89 11.77
C ASP A 90 -8.91 -20.82 11.01
N ALA A 91 -8.92 -20.29 9.78
CA ALA A 91 -7.72 -20.06 8.99
C ALA A 91 -6.72 -19.07 9.63
N ILE A 92 -7.20 -18.09 10.41
CA ILE A 92 -6.32 -17.19 11.18
C ILE A 92 -5.71 -17.95 12.36
N THR A 93 -6.51 -18.76 13.06
CA THR A 93 -6.08 -19.54 14.23
C THR A 93 -5.00 -20.56 13.87
N GLU A 94 -5.12 -21.19 12.70
CA GLU A 94 -4.11 -22.12 12.16
C GLU A 94 -2.82 -21.43 11.65
N ALA A 95 -2.80 -20.09 11.61
CA ALA A 95 -1.65 -19.30 11.18
C ALA A 95 -0.96 -18.64 12.40
N PRO A 96 0.03 -19.29 13.05
CA PRO A 96 0.52 -18.93 14.39
C PRO A 96 1.17 -17.54 14.49
N GLU A 97 1.62 -16.97 13.38
CA GLU A 97 2.21 -15.62 13.34
C GLU A 97 1.15 -14.51 13.23
N TRP A 98 -0.10 -14.87 12.91
CA TRP A 98 -1.20 -13.93 12.67
C TRP A 98 -2.10 -13.84 13.89
N SER A 99 -2.61 -12.64 14.16
CA SER A 99 -3.53 -12.37 15.26
C SER A 99 -4.84 -11.85 14.73
N SER A 100 -5.95 -12.44 15.16
CA SER A 100 -7.29 -11.99 14.76
C SER A 100 -7.64 -10.62 15.35
N GLN A 101 -8.30 -9.79 14.56
CA GLN A 101 -8.89 -8.53 15.00
C GLN A 101 -10.38 -8.61 15.35
N GLU A 102 -11.01 -9.79 15.29
CA GLU A 102 -12.47 -9.96 15.41
C GLU A 102 -13.08 -9.27 16.64
N ALA A 103 -12.37 -9.33 17.78
CA ALA A 103 -12.85 -8.75 19.03
C ALA A 103 -12.93 -7.21 19.00
N SER A 104 -12.09 -6.55 18.19
CA SER A 104 -12.10 -5.10 18.03
C SER A 104 -11.24 -4.66 16.84
N ASP A 105 -11.77 -3.77 16.01
CA ASP A 105 -11.03 -3.15 14.90
C ASP A 105 -9.78 -2.38 15.34
N LEU A 106 -9.73 -1.96 16.61
CA LEU A 106 -8.53 -1.35 17.19
C LEU A 106 -7.36 -2.32 17.28
N LEU A 107 -7.60 -3.64 17.34
CA LEU A 107 -6.53 -4.64 17.37
C LEU A 107 -5.69 -4.61 16.10
N ALA A 108 -6.24 -4.12 14.98
CA ALA A 108 -5.45 -3.98 13.77
C ALA A 108 -4.28 -3.00 13.92
N VAL A 109 -4.44 -1.98 14.76
CA VAL A 109 -3.41 -0.95 14.98
C VAL A 109 -2.77 -0.99 16.36
N LEU A 110 -3.42 -1.60 17.36
CA LEU A 110 -2.92 -1.72 18.73
C LEU A 110 -2.41 -3.13 19.08
N GLY A 111 -2.80 -4.16 18.33
CA GLY A 111 -2.42 -5.56 18.56
C GLY A 111 -1.06 -5.93 17.95
N PRO A 112 -0.78 -7.23 17.81
CA PRO A 112 0.41 -7.73 17.11
C PRO A 112 0.50 -7.20 15.67
N ARG A 113 1.71 -7.21 15.09
CA ARG A 113 1.96 -6.56 13.80
C ARG A 113 1.20 -7.21 12.64
N LEU A 114 1.04 -8.54 12.67
CA LEU A 114 0.40 -9.32 11.61
C LEU A 114 -1.03 -9.60 12.03
N VAL A 115 -1.96 -9.04 11.27
CA VAL A 115 -3.37 -8.96 11.63
C VAL A 115 -4.18 -9.77 10.63
N GLY A 116 -4.85 -10.81 11.13
CA GLY A 116 -5.83 -11.56 10.36
C GLY A 116 -7.18 -10.86 10.42
N VAL A 117 -7.80 -10.66 9.25
CA VAL A 117 -9.16 -10.16 9.10
C VAL A 117 -10.01 -11.27 8.47
N PRO A 118 -11.08 -11.76 9.12
CA PRO A 118 -11.95 -12.73 8.48
C PRO A 118 -12.67 -12.09 7.29
N ALA A 119 -12.79 -12.81 6.18
CA ALA A 119 -13.54 -12.34 5.03
C ALA A 119 -15.03 -12.18 5.41
N ASN A 120 -15.63 -11.07 4.95
CA ASN A 120 -17.08 -10.93 5.01
C ASN A 120 -17.75 -12.12 4.31
N ARG A 121 -18.80 -12.67 4.94
CA ARG A 121 -19.54 -13.85 4.44
C ARG A 121 -20.42 -13.54 3.22
N ILE A 122 -19.77 -13.14 2.13
CA ILE A 122 -20.38 -12.84 0.84
C ILE A 122 -20.01 -13.99 -0.11
N PRO A 123 -20.94 -14.91 -0.43
CA PRO A 123 -20.62 -16.19 -1.07
C PRO A 123 -19.80 -16.10 -2.35
N GLN A 124 -20.08 -15.11 -3.21
CA GLN A 124 -19.36 -14.91 -4.46
C GLN A 124 -17.89 -14.53 -4.25
N PHE A 125 -17.56 -13.79 -3.19
CA PHE A 125 -16.17 -13.42 -2.89
C PHE A 125 -15.43 -14.57 -2.23
N LEU A 126 -16.08 -15.29 -1.31
CA LEU A 126 -15.51 -16.51 -0.72
C LEU A 126 -15.20 -17.57 -1.79
N LYS A 127 -16.12 -17.78 -2.74
CA LYS A 127 -15.89 -18.68 -3.87
C LYS A 127 -14.69 -18.27 -4.74
N ARG A 128 -14.47 -16.96 -4.92
CA ARG A 128 -13.32 -16.44 -5.67
C ARG A 128 -12.00 -16.58 -4.90
N MET A 129 -12.03 -16.34 -3.59
CA MET A 129 -10.88 -16.56 -2.72
C MET A 129 -10.50 -18.04 -2.69
N GLY A 130 -11.47 -18.96 -2.74
CA GLY A 130 -11.20 -20.38 -2.91
C GLY A 130 -10.36 -20.98 -1.77
N GLY A 131 -10.56 -20.49 -0.53
CA GLY A 131 -9.82 -20.91 0.64
C GLY A 131 -8.43 -20.25 0.82
N ARG A 132 -8.01 -19.37 -0.10
CA ARG A 132 -6.78 -18.58 0.03
C ARG A 132 -7.02 -17.31 0.84
N ARG A 133 -5.98 -16.80 1.49
CA ARG A 133 -5.99 -15.41 1.95
C ARG A 133 -5.83 -14.44 0.77
N LEU A 134 -6.15 -13.17 0.99
CA LEU A 134 -6.20 -12.17 -0.07
C LEU A 134 -4.81 -11.89 -0.67
N SER A 135 -3.74 -11.90 0.12
CA SER A 135 -2.38 -11.78 -0.40
C SER A 135 -2.00 -12.89 -1.38
N GLU A 136 -2.35 -14.14 -1.08
CA GLU A 136 -2.09 -15.29 -1.95
C GLU A 136 -2.83 -15.16 -3.28
N TRP A 137 -4.12 -14.83 -3.20
CA TRP A 137 -4.93 -14.66 -4.40
C TRP A 137 -4.43 -13.48 -5.25
N GLN A 138 -4.01 -12.38 -4.63
CA GLN A 138 -3.43 -11.23 -5.33
C GLN A 138 -2.10 -11.58 -6.00
N ALA A 139 -1.22 -12.33 -5.31
CA ALA A 139 0.05 -12.79 -5.84
C ALA A 139 -0.10 -13.67 -7.09
N GLU A 140 -1.09 -14.58 -7.10
CA GLU A 140 -1.41 -15.38 -8.28
C GLU A 140 -1.86 -14.52 -9.47
N ILE A 141 -2.77 -13.56 -9.23
CA ILE A 141 -3.24 -12.64 -10.27
C ILE A 141 -2.07 -11.86 -10.88
N ASP A 142 -1.14 -11.40 -10.04
CA ASP A 142 0.01 -10.63 -10.51
C ASP A 142 1.04 -11.51 -11.24
N ALA A 143 1.23 -12.76 -10.80
CA ALA A 143 2.03 -13.75 -11.52
C ALA A 143 1.44 -14.04 -12.91
N GLU A 144 0.12 -14.22 -13.02
CA GLU A 144 -0.55 -14.40 -14.31
C GLU A 144 -0.38 -13.18 -15.22
N ARG A 145 -0.56 -11.97 -14.69
CA ARG A 145 -0.37 -10.71 -15.43
C ARG A 145 1.08 -10.59 -15.92
N ALA A 146 2.06 -10.90 -15.08
CA ALA A 146 3.48 -10.88 -15.44
C ALA A 146 3.78 -11.88 -16.56
N HIS A 147 3.25 -13.10 -16.46
CA HIS A 147 3.41 -14.12 -17.50
C HIS A 147 2.80 -13.69 -18.85
N ARG A 148 1.60 -13.10 -18.83
CA ARG A 148 0.97 -12.56 -20.05
C ARG A 148 1.78 -11.44 -20.68
N ARG A 149 2.33 -10.52 -19.86
CA ARG A 149 3.21 -9.43 -20.34
C ARG A 149 4.49 -9.99 -20.98
N GLN A 150 5.14 -10.97 -20.34
CA GLN A 150 6.34 -11.63 -20.89
C GLN A 150 6.05 -12.34 -22.22
N ARG A 151 4.91 -13.03 -22.34
CA ARG A 151 4.47 -13.64 -23.60
C ARG A 151 4.26 -12.61 -24.70
N HIS A 152 3.61 -11.48 -24.40
CA HIS A 152 3.43 -10.39 -25.37
C HIS A 152 4.76 -9.79 -25.82
N LEU A 153 5.71 -9.58 -24.90
CA LEU A 153 7.06 -9.11 -25.22
C LEU A 153 7.83 -10.10 -26.11
N ARG A 154 7.67 -11.41 -25.89
CA ARG A 154 8.28 -12.46 -26.74
C ARG A 154 7.64 -12.55 -28.14
N LEU A 155 6.37 -12.15 -28.28
CA LEU A 155 5.62 -12.21 -29.54
C LEU A 155 5.70 -10.92 -30.35
N ALA A 156 6.09 -9.79 -29.74
CA ALA A 156 6.44 -8.59 -30.49
C ALA A 156 7.64 -8.91 -31.38
N PRO A 157 7.54 -8.75 -32.72
CA PRO A 157 8.69 -8.95 -33.59
C PRO A 157 9.81 -8.01 -33.13
N ASN A 158 11.04 -8.53 -33.00
CA ASN A 158 12.21 -7.67 -33.11
C ASN A 158 12.13 -7.07 -34.51
N ASP A 159 11.62 -5.86 -34.65
CA ASP A 159 11.58 -5.16 -35.92
C ASP A 159 13.02 -4.82 -36.31
N PRO A 160 13.63 -5.52 -37.29
CA PRO A 160 15.00 -5.24 -37.70
C PRO A 160 15.08 -3.94 -38.52
N SER A 161 13.95 -3.27 -38.78
CA SER A 161 13.86 -2.06 -39.60
C SER A 161 13.92 -0.75 -38.80
N ALA A 162 14.12 -0.81 -37.47
CA ALA A 162 14.39 0.40 -36.70
C ALA A 162 15.67 1.07 -37.25
N PRO A 163 15.60 2.30 -37.79
CA PRO A 163 16.77 2.97 -38.34
C PRO A 163 17.80 3.14 -37.22
N ALA A 164 19.03 2.71 -37.49
CA ALA A 164 20.15 2.89 -36.57
C ALA A 164 20.26 4.38 -36.20
N PRO A 165 20.51 4.73 -34.93
CA PRO A 165 20.78 6.12 -34.58
C PRO A 165 22.02 6.59 -35.34
N THR A 166 21.81 7.55 -36.25
CA THR A 166 22.88 8.19 -37.05
C THR A 166 23.91 8.83 -36.10
N PRO A 167 25.21 8.55 -36.28
CA PRO A 167 26.26 9.14 -35.46
C PRO A 167 26.75 10.46 -36.05
N GLU A 168 26.04 11.56 -35.83
CA GLU A 168 26.54 12.93 -36.08
C GLU A 168 25.94 13.87 -35.01
N ALA A 169 26.66 14.74 -34.29
CA ALA A 169 28.06 15.14 -34.33
C ALA A 169 28.49 15.51 -32.90
N ARG A 170 29.67 15.05 -32.49
CA ARG A 170 30.40 15.66 -31.36
C ARG A 170 30.91 17.03 -31.84
N ALA A 171 30.17 18.08 -31.56
CA ALA A 171 30.69 19.44 -31.62
C ALA A 171 31.20 19.84 -30.24
N SER A 172 32.49 20.14 -30.20
CA SER A 172 33.31 20.54 -29.06
C SER A 172 32.79 21.78 -28.35
N VAL A 173 32.56 21.67 -27.04
CA VAL A 173 32.59 22.82 -26.14
C VAL A 173 33.99 22.90 -25.57
N ASN A 174 34.84 23.72 -26.17
CA ASN A 174 35.97 24.38 -25.52
C ASN A 174 36.43 25.53 -26.42
N ASP A 175 36.83 26.63 -25.77
CA ASP A 175 37.31 27.91 -26.30
C ASP A 175 36.27 29.00 -26.59
N ALA A 176 35.83 29.67 -25.51
CA ALA A 176 35.45 31.09 -25.55
C ALA A 176 35.69 31.79 -24.20
N GLU A 177 36.87 31.62 -23.62
CA GLU A 177 37.39 32.56 -22.60
C GLU A 177 38.85 32.87 -22.92
N ARG A 178 39.07 33.85 -23.81
CA ARG A 178 40.30 34.63 -23.91
C ARG A 178 40.05 35.89 -24.77
N HIS A 179 40.07 37.04 -24.08
CA HIS A 179 40.36 38.41 -24.54
C HIS A 179 39.27 39.27 -25.21
N ALA A 180 38.65 40.12 -24.40
CA ALA A 180 38.69 41.59 -24.50
C ALA A 180 38.60 42.12 -23.05
N ALA A 181 39.64 42.70 -22.46
CA ALA A 181 40.14 44.07 -22.68
C ALA A 181 39.07 45.11 -22.38
#